data_AF-A0A7G1IJU1-F1
#
_entry.id   AF-A0A7G1IJU1-F1
#
_cell.length_a   1.000
_cell.length_b   1.000
_cell.length_c   1.000
_cell.angle_alpha   90.00
_cell.angle_beta   90.00
_cell.angle_gamma   90.00
#
_symmetry.space_group_name_H-M   'P 1'
#
loop_
_entity.id
_entity.type
_entity.pdbx_description
1 polymer ?
#
loop_
_entity_poly.entity_id
_entity_poly.type
_entity_poly.pdbx_seq_one_letter_code
_entity_poly.pdbx_strand_id
1 'polypeptide(L)'
;MSPDELFAYMADTRSLEEWTYSLRGFTPTDEPGLWLAYDRLGSQTKIYTRTIANEQARTVDYHCAWDQGKHLWMVYLMRVVDAQVVLDRPGSVVLWTNCHHPFYDHNPYPETAPADRPVWVGDFWDMFAAGHLLELKNLKAIAEYRHRNGLPVVPVWMR
;
A
#
# COMPACT_ATOMS: atom_id res chain seq x y z
N MET A 1 0.48 -14.52 13.45
CA MET A 1 0.83 -14.68 12.03
C MET A 1 2.34 -14.68 11.93
N SER A 2 2.91 -15.56 11.11
CA SER A 2 4.36 -15.56 10.92
C SER A 2 4.80 -14.35 10.07
N PRO A 3 6.07 -13.93 10.15
CA PRO A 3 6.62 -12.90 9.27
C PRO A 3 6.50 -13.24 7.77
N ASP A 4 6.71 -14.51 7.40
CA ASP A 4 6.67 -14.95 6.00
C ASP A 4 5.24 -14.93 5.44
N GLU A 5 4.25 -15.35 6.23
CA GLU A 5 2.84 -15.28 5.82
C GLU A 5 2.38 -13.84 5.61
N LEU A 6 2.73 -12.95 6.54
CA LEU A 6 2.36 -11.54 6.45
C LEU A 6 3.05 -10.87 5.26
N PHE A 7 4.34 -11.17 5.04
CA PHE A 7 5.08 -10.72 3.87
C PHE A 7 4.39 -11.18 2.57
N ALA A 8 4.05 -12.46 2.44
CA ALA A 8 3.40 -12.99 1.24
C ALA A 8 2.06 -12.30 0.93
N TYR A 9 1.28 -11.95 1.96
CA TYR A 9 0.06 -11.17 1.79
C TYR A 9 0.33 -9.75 1.32
N MET A 10 1.27 -9.05 1.96
CA MET A 10 1.63 -7.68 1.57
C MET A 10 2.27 -7.62 0.17
N ALA A 11 3.03 -8.64 -0.23
CA ALA A 11 3.68 -8.71 -1.53
C ALA A 11 2.69 -8.83 -2.70
N ASP A 12 1.45 -9.26 -2.47
CA ASP A 12 0.39 -9.16 -3.46
C ASP A 12 -0.18 -7.74 -3.48
N THR A 13 -0.04 -7.06 -4.63
CA THR A 13 -0.53 -5.69 -4.83
C THR A 13 -2.01 -5.54 -4.48
N ARG A 14 -2.83 -6.58 -4.73
CA ARG A 14 -4.28 -6.54 -4.48
C ARG A 14 -4.61 -6.56 -2.99
N SER A 15 -3.68 -6.92 -2.11
CA SER A 15 -3.88 -6.80 -0.65
C SER A 15 -4.26 -5.39 -0.23
N LEU A 16 -3.79 -4.38 -0.97
CA LEU A 16 -4.15 -2.98 -0.79
C LEU A 16 -5.66 -2.75 -0.81
N GLU A 17 -6.44 -3.56 -1.53
CA GLU A 17 -7.91 -3.45 -1.56
C GLU A 17 -8.58 -3.70 -0.21
N GLU A 18 -7.93 -4.47 0.66
CA GLU A 18 -8.54 -4.93 1.90
C GLU A 18 -8.18 -4.01 3.07
N TRP A 19 -6.91 -3.60 3.18
CA TRP A 19 -6.41 -2.91 4.37
C TRP A 19 -6.27 -1.39 4.20
N THR A 20 -6.09 -0.89 2.97
CA THR A 20 -6.03 0.55 2.74
C THR A 20 -7.40 1.19 2.96
N TYR A 21 -7.39 2.46 3.37
CA TYR A 21 -8.60 3.20 3.63
C TYR A 21 -9.41 3.43 2.35
N SER A 22 -8.75 3.72 1.23
CA SER A 22 -9.43 4.23 0.03
C SER A 22 -9.15 3.49 -1.28
N LEU A 23 -8.12 2.64 -1.39
CA LEU A 23 -7.74 2.07 -2.69
C LEU A 23 -8.62 0.87 -3.04
N ARG A 24 -9.37 0.92 -4.15
CA ARG A 24 -10.29 -0.16 -4.56
C ARG A 24 -10.31 -0.35 -6.07
N GLY A 25 -10.61 -1.58 -6.52
CA GLY A 25 -10.84 -1.91 -7.92
C GLY A 25 -9.55 -2.10 -8.71
N PHE A 26 -8.56 -2.77 -8.13
CA PHE A 26 -7.30 -3.12 -8.76
C PHE A 26 -7.54 -4.01 -9.98
N THR A 27 -7.22 -3.48 -11.16
CA THR A 27 -7.21 -4.22 -12.42
C THR A 27 -5.83 -4.13 -13.07
N PRO A 28 -5.38 -5.18 -13.76
CA PRO A 28 -4.12 -5.11 -14.51
C PRO A 28 -4.21 -4.05 -15.60
N THR A 29 -3.07 -3.42 -15.90
CA THR A 29 -2.91 -2.56 -17.08
C THR A 29 -2.24 -3.33 -18.23
N ASP A 30 -2.03 -2.68 -19.36
CA ASP A 30 -1.27 -3.26 -20.48
C ASP A 30 0.23 -3.42 -20.15
N GLU A 31 0.74 -2.76 -19.10
CA GLU A 31 2.10 -2.90 -18.61
C GLU A 31 2.19 -4.01 -17.54
N PRO A 32 3.00 -5.06 -17.73
CA PRO A 32 3.11 -6.15 -16.77
C PRO A 32 3.50 -5.67 -15.37
N GLY A 33 2.76 -6.17 -14.36
CA GLY A 33 3.00 -5.85 -12.95
C GLY A 33 2.55 -4.44 -12.53
N LEU A 34 1.99 -3.64 -13.44
CA LEU A 34 1.35 -2.37 -13.12
C LEU A 34 -0.17 -2.55 -12.99
N TRP A 35 -0.70 -2.08 -11.88
CA TRP A 35 -2.12 -2.15 -11.54
C TRP A 35 -2.74 -0.75 -11.54
N LEU A 36 -3.95 -0.64 -12.08
CA LEU A 36 -4.80 0.52 -11.94
C LEU A 36 -5.81 0.28 -10.82
N ALA A 37 -5.99 1.23 -9.93
CA ALA A 37 -7.05 1.26 -8.94
C ALA A 37 -7.66 2.66 -8.83
N TYR A 38 -8.64 2.80 -7.94
CA TYR A 38 -9.28 4.08 -7.64
C TYR A 38 -9.08 4.43 -6.17
N ASP A 39 -8.58 5.63 -5.92
CA ASP A 39 -8.58 6.27 -4.62
C ASP A 39 -9.96 6.90 -4.37
N ARG A 40 -10.66 6.37 -3.37
CA ARG A 40 -12.03 6.73 -3.00
C ARG A 40 -12.15 7.89 -2.00
N LEU A 41 -11.05 8.49 -1.55
CA LEU A 41 -11.10 9.70 -0.70
C LEU A 41 -11.62 10.95 -1.44
N GLY A 42 -11.60 10.95 -2.78
CA GLY A 42 -12.09 12.05 -3.63
C GLY A 42 -12.98 11.58 -4.79
N SER A 43 -12.90 12.27 -5.94
CA SER A 43 -13.69 12.03 -7.17
C SER A 43 -13.32 10.74 -7.94
N GLN A 44 -12.95 9.66 -7.25
CA GLN A 44 -12.42 8.41 -7.83
C GLN A 44 -11.12 8.66 -8.62
N THR A 45 -10.11 9.22 -7.93
CA THR A 45 -8.80 9.47 -8.54
C THR A 45 -8.17 8.15 -8.97
N LYS A 46 -7.68 8.08 -10.21
CA LYS A 46 -6.91 6.91 -10.66
C LYS A 46 -5.57 6.87 -9.95
N ILE A 47 -5.19 5.70 -9.48
CA ILE A 47 -3.88 5.44 -8.90
C ILE A 47 -3.26 4.22 -9.55
N TYR A 48 -2.04 4.38 -10.02
CA TYR A 48 -1.28 3.32 -10.65
C TYR A 48 -0.26 2.79 -9.66
N THR A 49 -0.18 1.48 -9.47
CA THR A 49 0.64 0.86 -8.42
C THR A 49 1.42 -0.32 -8.96
N ARG A 50 2.70 -0.41 -8.58
CA ARG A 50 3.57 -1.57 -8.77
C ARG A 50 4.16 -1.95 -7.42
N THR A 51 4.14 -3.24 -7.11
CA THR A 51 4.77 -3.77 -5.89
C THR A 51 6.14 -4.34 -6.24
N ILE A 52 7.17 -3.90 -5.52
CA ILE A 52 8.53 -4.46 -5.58
C ILE A 52 8.78 -5.18 -4.25
N ALA A 53 8.90 -6.50 -4.29
CA ALA A 53 9.05 -7.31 -3.08
C ALA A 53 10.37 -8.07 -3.08
N ASN A 54 11.01 -8.15 -1.92
CA ASN A 54 12.18 -8.99 -1.68
C ASN A 54 11.92 -9.91 -0.49
N GLU A 55 11.79 -11.22 -0.75
CA GLU A 55 11.47 -12.22 0.26
C GLU A 55 12.57 -12.39 1.31
N GLN A 56 13.85 -12.35 0.90
CA GLN A 56 14.97 -12.53 1.82
C GLN A 56 15.08 -11.39 2.84
N ALA A 57 14.81 -10.16 2.39
CA ALA A 57 14.80 -8.97 3.26
C ALA A 57 13.42 -8.68 3.89
N ARG A 58 12.38 -9.37 3.42
CA ARG A 58 10.95 -9.12 3.69
C ARG A 58 10.56 -7.64 3.52
N THR A 59 11.07 -7.03 2.45
CA THR A 59 10.72 -5.66 2.07
C THR A 59 9.63 -5.68 1.00
N VAL A 60 8.69 -4.75 1.11
CA VAL A 60 7.62 -4.55 0.13
C VAL A 60 7.53 -3.07 -0.13
N ASP A 61 7.88 -2.65 -1.34
CA ASP A 61 7.80 -1.26 -1.76
C ASP A 61 6.61 -1.10 -2.70
N TYR A 62 5.61 -0.32 -2.29
CA TYR A 62 4.51 0.06 -3.18
C TYR A 62 4.87 1.35 -3.89
N HIS A 63 5.22 1.24 -5.16
CA HIS A 63 5.50 2.38 -6.02
C HIS A 63 4.19 2.77 -6.69
N CYS A 64 3.72 3.99 -6.45
CA CYS A 64 2.49 4.45 -7.07
C CYS A 64 2.54 5.92 -7.49
N ALA A 65 1.53 6.32 -8.25
CA ALA A 65 1.26 7.71 -8.55
C ALA A 65 -0.23 7.89 -8.83
N TRP A 66 -0.78 9.02 -8.40
CA TRP A 66 -2.06 9.49 -8.90
C TRP A 66 -1.94 9.86 -10.38
N ASP A 67 -3.04 9.67 -11.10
CA ASP A 67 -3.32 10.17 -12.45
C ASP A 67 -2.51 9.54 -13.60
N GLN A 68 -1.33 8.98 -13.35
CA GLN A 68 -0.46 8.38 -14.37
C GLN A 68 0.36 7.19 -13.85
N GLY A 69 0.77 6.30 -14.76
CA GLY A 69 1.51 5.06 -14.45
C GLY A 69 2.98 5.02 -14.88
N LYS A 70 3.54 6.10 -15.42
CA LYS A 70 4.90 6.16 -15.99
C LYS A 70 5.97 6.46 -14.95
N HIS A 71 5.70 7.41 -14.06
CA HIS A 71 6.63 7.84 -13.02
C HIS A 71 5.99 7.62 -11.65
N LEU A 72 6.24 6.45 -11.06
CA LEU A 72 5.63 6.04 -9.79
C LEU A 72 6.43 6.61 -8.61
N TRP A 73 6.20 7.89 -8.31
CA TRP A 73 7.01 8.70 -7.38
C TRP A 73 6.53 8.65 -5.93
N MET A 74 5.29 8.21 -5.67
CA MET A 74 4.76 7.99 -4.33
C MET A 74 5.21 6.59 -3.88
N VAL A 75 6.28 6.52 -3.10
CA VAL A 75 6.88 5.24 -2.70
C VAL A 75 6.62 4.98 -1.22
N TYR A 76 5.99 3.85 -0.94
CA TYR A 76 5.66 3.35 0.39
C TYR A 76 6.60 2.20 0.72
N LEU A 77 7.58 2.44 1.57
CA LEU A 77 8.63 1.49 1.93
C LEU A 77 8.18 0.69 3.15
N MET A 78 7.93 -0.60 2.94
CA MET A 78 7.46 -1.50 3.99
C MET A 78 8.51 -2.55 4.34
N ARG A 79 8.58 -2.93 5.61
CA ARG A 79 9.39 -4.08 6.04
C ARG A 79 8.67 -4.90 7.09
N VAL A 80 8.63 -6.22 6.87
CA VAL A 80 8.15 -7.18 7.87
C VAL A 80 9.35 -7.75 8.62
N VAL A 81 9.35 -7.61 9.95
CA VAL A 81 10.42 -8.08 10.83
C VAL A 81 9.87 -9.13 11.77
N ASP A 82 10.68 -10.16 12.06
CA ASP A 82 10.36 -11.16 13.06
C ASP A 82 10.32 -10.52 14.46
N ALA A 83 9.14 -10.53 15.08
CA ALA A 83 8.94 -9.96 16.41
C ALA A 83 9.76 -10.70 17.49
N GLN A 84 10.12 -11.96 17.26
CA GLN A 84 10.97 -12.69 18.20
C GLN A 84 12.36 -12.04 18.31
N VAL A 85 12.90 -11.55 17.20
CA VAL A 85 14.23 -10.93 17.14
C VAL A 85 14.24 -9.55 17.78
N VAL A 86 13.18 -8.76 17.58
CA VAL A 86 13.16 -7.34 17.97
C VAL A 86 12.36 -7.04 19.24
N LEU A 87 11.50 -7.96 19.69
CA LEU A 87 10.59 -7.77 20.84
C LEU A 87 10.48 -9.00 21.76
N ASP A 88 11.25 -10.06 21.52
CA ASP A 88 11.25 -11.31 22.29
C ASP A 88 9.85 -11.94 22.46
N ARG A 89 9.02 -11.87 21.42
CA ARG A 89 7.69 -12.49 21.40
C ARG A 89 7.33 -12.98 19.99
N PRO A 90 6.53 -14.05 19.85
CA PRO A 90 6.13 -14.55 18.54
C PRO A 90 5.27 -13.53 17.78
N GLY A 91 5.48 -13.43 16.47
CA GLY A 91 4.67 -12.63 15.55
C GLY A 91 5.49 -11.78 14.60
N SER A 92 4.90 -10.68 14.14
CA SER A 92 5.50 -9.80 13.13
C SER A 92 5.44 -8.34 13.57
N VAL A 93 6.47 -7.58 13.21
CA VAL A 93 6.49 -6.11 13.25
C VAL A 93 6.46 -5.61 11.81
N VAL A 94 5.62 -4.61 11.52
CA VAL A 94 5.59 -3.92 10.22
C VAL A 94 6.12 -2.51 10.41
N LEU A 95 7.15 -2.18 9.65
CA LEU A 95 7.66 -0.82 9.51
C LEU A 95 7.11 -0.25 8.20
N TRP A 96 6.72 1.03 8.23
CA TRP A 96 6.24 1.78 7.08
C TRP A 96 6.94 3.14 7.09
N THR A 97 7.61 3.49 6.00
CA THR A 97 8.18 4.82 5.79
C THR A 97 7.84 5.35 4.40
N ASN A 98 7.61 6.66 4.31
CA ASN A 98 7.54 7.39 3.04
C ASN A 98 8.59 8.50 3.05
N CYS A 99 9.11 8.81 1.88
CA CYS A 99 9.98 9.97 1.67
C CYS A 99 9.16 11.10 1.06
N HIS A 100 9.38 12.34 1.52
CA HIS A 100 8.72 13.52 0.95
C HIS A 100 9.32 13.85 -0.42
N HIS A 101 8.83 13.20 -1.46
CA HIS A 101 9.21 13.52 -2.84
C HIS A 101 8.80 14.97 -3.17
N PRO A 102 9.62 15.75 -3.92
CA PRO A 102 9.29 17.14 -4.28
C PRO A 102 7.94 17.33 -5.00
N PHE A 103 7.36 16.26 -5.52
CA PHE A 103 6.05 16.29 -6.18
C PHE A 103 4.88 16.33 -5.21
N TYR A 104 5.09 16.06 -3.92
CA TYR A 104 4.10 16.41 -2.91
C TYR A 104 3.93 17.93 -2.85
N ASP A 105 5.01 18.72 -2.87
CA ASP A 105 4.90 20.19 -2.88
C ASP A 105 4.36 20.75 -4.20
N HIS A 106 4.75 20.17 -5.33
CA HIS A 106 4.43 20.70 -6.66
C HIS A 106 3.97 19.59 -7.59
N ASN A 107 2.69 19.60 -7.99
CA ASN A 107 2.19 18.63 -8.97
C ASN A 107 2.88 18.81 -10.33
N PRO A 108 3.68 17.83 -10.79
CA PRO A 108 4.39 17.91 -12.07
C PRO A 108 3.52 17.55 -13.28
N TYR A 109 2.30 17.02 -13.06
CA TYR A 109 1.38 16.55 -14.10
C TYR A 109 -0.02 17.17 -13.92
N PRO A 110 -0.17 18.51 -13.91
CA PRO A 110 -1.47 19.16 -13.72
C PRO A 110 -2.49 18.81 -14.81
N GLU A 111 -2.02 18.48 -16.02
CA GLU A 111 -2.85 18.14 -17.18
C GLU A 111 -3.52 16.75 -17.09
N THR A 112 -2.99 15.87 -16.24
CA THR A 112 -3.55 14.52 -16.03
C THR A 112 -4.52 14.48 -14.86
N ALA A 113 -4.49 15.49 -13.99
CA ALA A 113 -5.37 15.58 -12.84
C ALA A 113 -6.83 15.78 -13.26
N PRO A 114 -7.81 15.18 -12.56
CA PRO A 114 -9.22 15.50 -12.78
C PRO A 114 -9.48 16.99 -12.57
N ALA A 115 -10.20 17.62 -13.51
CA ALA A 115 -10.41 19.08 -13.54
C ALA A 115 -11.14 19.63 -12.31
N ASP A 116 -11.91 18.80 -11.62
CA ASP A 116 -12.74 19.15 -10.46
C ASP A 116 -12.14 18.70 -9.12
N ARG A 117 -10.92 18.13 -9.11
CA ARG A 117 -10.29 17.69 -7.85
C ARG A 117 -9.81 18.89 -7.04
N PRO A 118 -10.36 19.15 -5.84
CA PRO A 118 -10.07 20.36 -5.09
C PRO A 118 -8.72 20.35 -4.37
N VAL A 119 -8.08 19.19 -4.30
CA VAL A 119 -6.88 18.93 -3.48
C VAL A 119 -5.87 18.07 -4.24
N TRP A 120 -4.61 18.30 -3.98
CA TRP A 120 -3.50 17.48 -4.40
C TRP A 120 -3.13 16.47 -3.32
N VAL A 121 -2.52 15.33 -3.69
CA VAL A 121 -2.09 14.34 -2.71
C VAL A 121 -1.09 14.93 -1.70
N GLY A 122 -0.29 15.91 -2.11
CA GLY A 122 0.62 16.63 -1.23
C GLY A 122 -0.05 17.43 -0.12
N ASP A 123 -1.28 17.91 -0.33
CA ASP A 123 -2.03 18.64 0.70
C ASP A 123 -2.37 17.75 1.91
N PHE A 124 -2.29 16.42 1.73
CA PHE A 124 -2.51 15.44 2.78
C PHE A 124 -1.23 15.00 3.49
N TRP A 125 -0.04 15.44 3.06
CA TRP A 125 1.24 14.92 3.57
C TRP A 125 1.36 14.99 5.08
N ASP A 126 0.99 16.12 5.70
CA ASP A 126 1.07 16.29 7.16
C ASP A 126 0.12 15.37 7.92
N MET A 127 -0.92 14.84 7.26
CA MET A 127 -1.86 13.87 7.83
C MET A 127 -1.49 12.42 7.51
N PHE A 128 -0.47 12.16 6.69
CA PHE A 128 -0.08 10.80 6.30
C PHE A 128 0.24 9.92 7.51
N ALA A 129 0.93 10.45 8.52
CA ALA A 129 1.24 9.66 9.72
C ALA A 129 -0.04 9.11 10.41
N ALA A 130 -1.10 9.92 10.49
CA ALA A 130 -2.37 9.48 11.05
C ALA A 130 -3.12 8.51 10.11
N GLY A 131 -3.13 8.79 8.81
CA GLY A 131 -3.72 7.92 7.79
C GLY A 131 -3.05 6.54 7.76
N HIS A 132 -1.72 6.49 7.68
CA HIS A 132 -0.96 5.25 7.69
C HIS A 132 -1.14 4.46 8.98
N LEU A 133 -1.27 5.14 10.13
CA LEU A 133 -1.57 4.45 11.39
C LEU A 133 -2.95 3.78 11.36
N LEU A 134 -3.96 4.42 10.77
CA LEU A 134 -5.28 3.80 10.57
C LEU A 134 -5.17 2.56 9.69
N GLU A 135 -4.45 2.66 8.57
CA GLU A 135 -4.30 1.56 7.62
C GLU A 135 -3.45 0.40 8.19
N LEU A 136 -2.41 0.68 8.97
CA LEU A 136 -1.67 -0.33 9.73
C LEU A 136 -2.55 -1.06 10.75
N LYS A 137 -3.50 -0.35 11.38
CA LYS A 137 -4.48 -0.98 12.28
C LYS A 137 -5.44 -1.90 11.52
N ASN A 138 -5.87 -1.52 10.30
CA ASN A 138 -6.66 -2.39 9.43
C ASN A 138 -5.87 -3.66 9.05
N LEU A 139 -4.63 -3.49 8.58
CA LEU A 139 -3.73 -4.59 8.24
C LEU A 139 -3.57 -5.57 9.41
N LYS A 140 -3.30 -5.03 10.61
CA LYS A 140 -3.22 -5.82 11.84
C LYS A 140 -4.52 -6.58 12.13
N ALA A 141 -5.65 -5.89 12.08
CA ALA A 141 -6.95 -6.49 12.38
C ALA A 141 -7.29 -7.65 11.42
N ILE A 142 -7.07 -7.45 10.12
CA ILE A 142 -7.30 -8.46 9.08
C ILE A 142 -6.37 -9.66 9.28
N ALA A 143 -5.07 -9.42 9.44
CA ALA A 143 -4.08 -10.46 9.63
C ALA A 143 -4.38 -11.30 10.88
N GLU A 144 -4.62 -10.67 12.01
CA GLU A 144 -4.94 -11.38 13.24
C GLU A 144 -6.25 -12.13 13.16
N TYR A 145 -7.28 -11.55 12.52
CA TYR A 145 -8.55 -12.24 12.30
C TYR A 145 -8.35 -13.52 11.48
N ARG A 146 -7.62 -13.44 10.36
CA ARG A 146 -7.34 -14.62 9.53
C ARG A 146 -6.58 -15.69 10.28
N HIS A 147 -5.52 -15.29 10.99
CA HIS A 147 -4.70 -16.21 11.77
C HIS A 147 -5.49 -16.92 12.87
N ARG A 148 -6.30 -16.19 13.65
CA ARG A 148 -7.14 -16.78 14.72
C ARG A 148 -8.21 -17.75 14.19
N ASN A 149 -8.66 -17.55 12.96
CA ASN A 149 -9.72 -18.36 12.35
C ASN A 149 -9.19 -19.41 11.36
N GLY A 150 -7.87 -19.61 11.27
CA GLY A 150 -7.26 -20.56 10.32
C GLY A 150 -7.58 -20.27 8.85
N LEU A 151 -7.85 -19.01 8.51
CA LEU A 151 -8.16 -18.60 7.14
C LEU A 151 -6.87 -18.36 6.35
N PRO A 152 -6.88 -18.61 5.02
CA PRO A 152 -5.77 -18.24 4.15
C PRO A 152 -5.42 -16.76 4.30
N VAL A 153 -4.12 -16.48 4.44
CA VAL A 153 -3.59 -15.12 4.63
C VAL A 153 -3.72 -14.31 3.35
N VAL A 154 -3.33 -14.92 2.22
CA VAL A 154 -3.71 -14.48 0.87
C VAL A 154 -5.09 -15.06 0.54
N PRO A 155 -6.10 -14.22 0.27
CA PRO A 155 -7.43 -14.68 -0.14
C PRO A 155 -7.38 -15.61 -1.36
N VAL A 156 -8.32 -16.57 -1.41
CA VAL A 156 -8.39 -17.54 -2.51
C VAL A 156 -8.58 -16.86 -3.87
N TRP A 157 -9.34 -15.77 -3.93
CA TRP A 157 -9.57 -15.00 -5.16
C TRP A 157 -8.32 -14.24 -5.66
N MET A 158 -7.30 -14.11 -4.82
CA MET A 158 -6.00 -13.58 -5.21
C MET A 158 -5.05 -14.67 -5.74
N ARG A 159 -5.40 -15.95 -5.68
CA ARG A 159 -4.57 -17.04 -6.22
C ARG A 159 -4.88 -17.36 -7.67
#